data_AF-A0AAJ0PHA1-F1
#
_entry.id   AF-A0AAJ0PHA1-F1
#
_cell.length_a   1.000
_cell.length_b   1.000
_cell.length_c   1.000
_cell.angle_alpha   90.00
_cell.angle_beta   90.00
_cell.angle_gamma   90.00
#
_symmetry.space_group_name_H-M   'P 1'
#
loop_
_entity.id
_entity.type
_entity.pdbx_description
1 polymer ?
#
loop_
_entity_poly.entity_id
_entity_poly.type
_entity_poly.pdbx_seq_one_letter_code
_entity_poly.pdbx_strand_id
1 'polypeptide(L)' 'MQNAKLPNGFSIASSQLGDVSSPADGIPVESAKLPVRFGVLQGQAWIANDFDAPLPDYLLDAFEGR' A
#
# COMPACT_ATOMS: atom_id res chain seq x y z
N MET A 1 -2.31 -16.22 23.22
CA MET A 1 -0.96 -16.20 22.60
C MET A 1 -1.06 -16.90 21.24
N GLN A 2 -1.39 -16.16 20.18
CA GLN A 2 -1.33 -16.66 18.81
C GLN A 2 -0.57 -15.63 17.97
N ASN A 3 0.64 -16.02 17.61
CA ASN A 3 1.66 -15.26 16.92
C ASN A 3 1.53 -15.58 15.42
N ALA A 4 0.78 -14.73 14.70
CA ALA A 4 0.67 -14.82 13.26
C ALA A 4 2.04 -14.49 12.64
N LYS A 5 2.68 -15.50 12.05
CA LYS A 5 3.94 -15.38 11.32
C LYS A 5 3.62 -14.87 9.92
N LEU A 6 3.63 -13.54 9.75
CA LEU A 6 3.52 -12.90 8.44
C LEU A 6 4.77 -13.22 7.60
N PRO A 7 4.63 -13.59 6.31
CA PRO A 7 5.77 -13.73 5.43
C PRO A 7 6.43 -12.37 5.19
N ASN A 8 7.73 -12.28 5.50
CA ASN A 8 8.60 -11.20 5.09
C ASN A 8 8.52 -11.02 3.57
N GLY A 9 8.13 -9.84 3.10
CA GLY A 9 8.21 -9.61 1.67
C GLY A 9 7.81 -8.27 1.10
N PHE A 10 6.97 -7.46 1.75
CA PHE A 10 6.70 -6.10 1.28
C PHE A 10 6.42 -5.17 2.47
N SER A 11 7.48 -4.63 3.08
CA SER A 11 7.34 -3.40 3.86
C SER A 11 7.10 -2.27 2.87
N ILE A 12 5.84 -1.97 2.59
CA ILE A 12 5.51 -0.63 2.09
C ILE A 12 5.65 0.26 3.31
N ALA A 13 6.86 0.78 3.54
CA ALA A 13 7.04 1.87 4.46
C ALA A 13 6.13 2.99 3.97
N SER A 14 5.00 3.18 4.64
CA SER A 14 4.26 4.42 4.57
C SER A 14 5.10 5.45 5.30
N SER A 15 6.20 5.87 4.67
CA SER A 15 7.06 6.95 5.14
C SER A 15 6.29 8.25 4.98
N GLN A 16 5.43 8.50 5.96
CA GLN A 16 5.23 9.75 6.70
C GLN A 16 5.22 11.05 5.90
N LEU A 17 4.10 11.78 5.93
CA LEU A 17 4.08 13.05 6.68
C LEU A 17 2.64 13.59 6.81
N GLY A 18 2.02 13.32 7.94
CA GLY A 18 0.97 14.17 8.49
C GLY A 18 1.54 14.85 9.71
N ASP A 19 2.34 15.89 9.52
CA ASP A 19 2.55 16.91 10.54
C ASP A 19 2.76 18.26 9.87
N VAL A 20 1.99 19.24 10.33
CA VAL A 20 1.87 20.56 9.73
C VAL A 20 2.86 21.50 10.44
N SER A 21 3.49 22.35 9.64
CA SER A 21 4.20 23.59 10.03
C SER A 21 5.67 23.47 10.45
N SER A 22 6.58 23.88 9.57
CA SER A 22 7.72 24.77 9.87
C SER A 22 8.48 25.23 8.60
N PRO A 23 9.20 26.36 8.65
CA PRO A 23 9.17 27.40 7.60
C PRO A 23 10.19 27.26 6.49
N ALA A 24 9.89 27.96 5.40
CA ALA A 24 10.68 28.11 4.18
C ALA A 24 12.11 28.62 4.45
N ASP A 25 13.11 27.82 4.11
CA ASP A 25 14.20 28.22 3.23
C ASP A 25 15.02 26.97 2.87
N GLY A 26 14.84 26.51 1.64
CA GLY A 26 15.48 25.30 1.14
C GLY A 26 15.18 25.15 -0.34
N ILE A 27 16.15 25.58 -1.15
CA ILE A 27 16.30 25.42 -2.59
C ILE A 27 15.32 24.40 -3.19
N PRO A 28 14.51 24.75 -4.21
CA PRO A 28 13.78 23.77 -4.98
C PRO A 28 14.82 22.86 -5.65
N VAL A 29 15.08 21.70 -5.05
CA VAL A 29 15.68 20.60 -5.78
C VAL A 29 14.58 20.17 -6.74
N GLU A 30 14.58 20.73 -7.95
CA GLU A 30 13.88 20.15 -9.08
C GLU A 30 14.50 18.78 -9.32
N SER A 31 14.11 17.81 -8.50
CA SER A 31 14.28 16.41 -8.80
C SER A 31 13.47 16.20 -10.05
N ALA A 32 14.15 16.10 -11.19
CA ALA A 32 13.53 15.74 -12.45
C ALA A 32 12.73 14.45 -12.18
N LYS A 33 11.41 14.62 -12.03
CA LYS A 33 10.52 13.53 -11.63
C LYS A 33 10.59 12.53 -12.77
N LEU A 34 11.32 11.43 -12.55
CA LEU A 34 11.44 10.39 -13.55
C LEU A 34 10.00 9.99 -13.93
N PRO A 35 9.68 9.91 -15.22
CA PRO A 35 8.34 9.53 -15.65
C PRO A 35 8.05 8.14 -15.08
N VAL A 36 6.98 8.04 -14.30
CA VAL A 36 6.55 6.77 -13.72
C VAL A 36 6.18 5.82 -14.86
N ARG A 37 6.89 4.70 -14.95
CA ARG A 37 6.60 3.65 -15.92
C ARG A 37 5.65 2.64 -15.30
N PHE A 38 4.38 2.73 -15.65
CA PHE A 38 3.37 1.73 -15.27
C PHE A 38 3.54 0.44 -16.09
N GLY A 39 3.03 -0.68 -15.59
CA GLY A 39 3.02 -1.95 -16.33
C GLY A 39 4.34 -2.72 -16.39
N VAL A 40 5.40 -2.26 -15.70
CA VAL A 40 6.70 -2.96 -15.68
C VAL A 40 6.64 -4.36 -15.05
N LEU A 41 5.59 -4.67 -14.28
CA LEU A 41 5.34 -5.98 -13.68
C LEU A 41 4.15 -6.73 -14.34
N GLN A 42 3.74 -6.33 -15.55
CA GLN A 42 2.63 -6.99 -16.24
C GLN A 42 2.91 -8.49 -16.39
N GLY A 43 1.96 -9.32 -15.95
CA GLY A 43 2.08 -10.78 -15.98
C GLY A 43 2.96 -11.40 -14.90
N GLN A 44 3.56 -10.61 -14.00
CA GLN A 44 4.35 -11.10 -12.86
C GLN A 44 3.53 -11.27 -11.57
N ALA A 45 2.26 -10.90 -11.60
CA ALA A 45 1.33 -11.15 -10.50
C ALA A 45 0.62 -12.49 -10.70
N TRP A 46 0.48 -13.26 -9.62
CA TRP A 46 -0.37 -14.43 -9.57
C TRP A 46 -1.70 -14.05 -8.91
N ILE A 47 -2.80 -14.31 -9.60
CA ILE A 47 -4.15 -14.12 -9.07
C ILE A 47 -4.62 -15.48 -8.55
N ALA A 48 -5.12 -15.50 -7.31
CA ALA A 48 -5.70 -16.70 -6.75
C ALA A 48 -6.97 -17.11 -7.50
N ASN A 49 -7.22 -18.41 -7.63
CA ASN A 49 -8.37 -18.93 -8.39
C ASN A 49 -9.73 -18.48 -7.82
N ASP A 50 -9.75 -18.10 -6.55
CA ASP A 50 -10.91 -17.66 -5.77
C ASP A 50 -10.93 -16.14 -5.56
N PHE A 51 -10.16 -15.36 -6.31
CA PHE A 51 -10.14 -13.90 -6.16
C PHE A 51 -11.53 -13.27 -6.31
N ASP A 52 -12.36 -13.83 -7.20
CA ASP A 52 -13.74 -13.38 -7.43
C ASP A 52 -14.76 -14.06 -6.48
N ALA A 53 -14.30 -14.87 -5.52
CA ALA A 53 -15.17 -15.46 -4.54
C ALA A 53 -15.79 -14.37 -3.64
N PRO A 54 -17.02 -14.59 -3.13
CA PRO A 54 -17.63 -13.65 -2.20
C PRO A 54 -16.75 -13.46 -0.96
N LEU A 55 -16.72 -12.23 -0.45
CA LEU A 55 -16.03 -11.94 0.80
C LEU A 55 -16.71 -12.67 1.97
N PRO A 56 -15.93 -13.20 2.93
CA PRO A 56 -16.47 -13.74 4.18
C PRO A 56 -17.33 -12.73 4.96
N ASP A 57 -18.41 -13.20 5.59
CA ASP A 57 -19.37 -12.37 6.32
C ASP A 57 -18.72 -11.45 7.36
N TYR A 58 -17.76 -11.98 8.14
CA TYR A 58 -17.08 -11.17 9.16
C TYR A 58 -16.27 -10.00 8.58
N LEU A 59 -15.80 -10.10 7.32
CA LEU A 59 -15.14 -9.00 6.63
C LEU A 59 -16.17 -8.00 6.11
N LEU A 60 -17.30 -8.47 5.61
CA LEU A 60 -18.41 -7.60 5.18
C LEU A 60 -18.93 -6.77 6.35
N ASP A 61 -19.15 -7.40 7.52
CA ASP A 61 -19.58 -6.74 8.74
C ASP A 61 -18.62 -5.61 9.16
N ALA A 62 -17.31 -5.82 9.00
CA ALA A 62 -16.30 -4.80 9.29
C ALA A 62 -16.38 -3.56 8.38
N PHE A 63 -16.85 -3.71 7.13
CA PHE A 63 -17.13 -2.57 6.24
C PHE A 63 -18.47 -1.91 6.54
N GLU A 64 -19.45 -2.66 7.02
CA GLU A 64 -20.78 -2.17 7.40
C GLU A 64 -20.85 -1.59 8.82
N GLY A 65 -19.79 -1.77 9.62
CA GLY A 65 -19.71 -1.31 11.01
C GLY A 65 -20.61 -2.08 11.97
N ARG A 66 -20.88 -3.36 11.67
CA ARG A 66 -21.67 -4.28 12.50
C ARG A 66 -20.78 -5.11 13.42
#